data_AF-A0A4S2LM20-F1
#
_entry.id   AF-A0A4S2LM20-F1
#
_cell.length_a   1.000
_cell.length_b   1.000
_cell.length_c   1.000
_cell.angle_alpha   90.00
_cell.angle_beta   90.00
_cell.angle_gamma   90.00
#
_symmetry.space_group_name_H-M   'P 1'
#
loop_
_entity.id
_entity.type
_entity.pdbx_description
1 polymer ?
#
loop_
_entity_poly.entity_id
_entity_poly.type
_entity_poly.pdbx_seq_one_letter_code
_entity_poly.pdbx_strand_id
1 'polypeptide(L)' 'LENGYDYVNITEDGRSLGIWTGSENPPPIQSVGMELAVTITSDHSIQNAGFLANYSR' A
#
# COMPACT_ATOMS: atom_id res chain seq x y z
N LEU A 1 0.78 10.02 0.97
CA LEU A 1 -0.32 9.69 1.92
C LEU A 1 -0.19 10.59 3.13
N GLU A 2 -1.27 10.95 3.81
CA GLU A 2 -1.15 11.63 5.10
C GLU A 2 -0.48 10.71 6.14
N ASN A 3 0.58 11.19 6.80
CA ASN A 3 1.41 10.35 7.66
C ASN A 3 0.68 9.97 8.96
N GLY A 4 0.43 8.67 9.13
CA GLY A 4 -0.27 8.10 10.29
C GLY A 4 -1.80 8.06 10.17
N TYR A 5 -2.37 8.61 9.09
CA TYR A 5 -3.83 8.70 8.88
C TYR A 5 -4.27 7.92 7.64
N ASP A 6 -3.67 8.22 6.49
CA ASP A 6 -3.87 7.46 5.26
C ASP A 6 -2.82 6.36 5.15
N TYR A 7 -3.21 5.20 4.64
CA TYR A 7 -2.26 4.13 4.39
C TYR A 7 -2.64 3.24 3.21
N VAL A 8 -1.62 2.62 2.64
CA VAL A 8 -1.75 1.51 1.70
C VAL A 8 -1.36 0.22 2.41
N ASN A 9 -2.24 -0.76 2.39
CA ASN A 9 -2.00 -2.12 2.88
C ASN A 9 -1.89 -3.06 1.68
N ILE A 10 -0.85 -3.89 1.67
CA ILE A 10 -0.67 -4.94 0.66
C ILE A 10 -0.85 -6.27 1.34
N THR A 11 -1.76 -7.10 0.80
CA THR A 11 -2.07 -8.42 1.33
C THR A 11 -1.91 -9.50 0.28
N GLU A 12 -1.61 -10.71 0.75
CA GLU A 12 -1.58 -11.95 -0.04
C GLU A 12 -2.34 -13.02 0.74
N ASP A 13 -3.34 -13.65 0.12
CA ASP A 13 -4.22 -14.63 0.77
C ASP A 13 -4.80 -14.12 2.12
N GLY A 14 -5.11 -12.83 2.18
CA GLY A 14 -5.64 -12.15 3.39
C GLY A 14 -4.60 -11.81 4.45
N ARG A 15 -3.33 -12.20 4.28
CA ARG A 15 -2.22 -11.83 5.17
C ARG A 15 -1.60 -10.50 4.74
N SER A 16 -1.46 -9.55 5.66
CA SER A 16 -0.71 -8.32 5.40
C SER A 16 0.78 -8.60 5.23
N LEU A 17 1.32 -8.14 4.10
CA LEU A 17 2.75 -8.10 3.80
C LEU A 17 3.39 -6.78 4.26
N GLY A 18 2.58 -5.76 4.49
CA GLY A 18 3.00 -4.48 5.05
C GLY A 18 1.95 -3.39 4.90
N ILE A 19 2.15 -2.33 5.67
CA ILE A 19 1.32 -1.11 5.66
C ILE A 19 2.27 0.08 5.55
N TRP A 20 1.98 0.98 4.62
CA TRP A 20 2.78 2.19 4.37
C TRP A 20 1.92 3.43 4.45
N THR A 21 2.49 4.47 5.06
CA THR A 21 1.88 5.78 5.25
C THR A 21 2.90 6.87 4.90
N GLY A 22 2.46 8.13 4.87
CA GLY A 22 3.34 9.25 4.59
C GLY A 22 3.89 9.23 3.15
N SER A 23 5.20 9.45 3.04
CA SER A 23 5.94 9.53 1.76
C SER A 23 7.05 8.50 1.63
N GLU A 24 7.12 7.55 2.58
CA GLU A 24 8.12 6.48 2.53
C GLU A 24 7.73 5.42 1.50
N ASN A 25 8.67 5.11 0.60
CA ASN A 25 8.45 4.08 -0.40
C ASN A 25 8.70 2.69 0.19
N PRO A 26 7.83 1.71 -0.10
CA PRO A 26 8.09 0.31 0.26
C PRO A 26 9.37 -0.22 -0.38
N PRO A 27 10.06 -1.19 0.26
CA PRO A 27 10.95 -2.06 -0.49
C PRO A 27 10.16 -2.87 -1.53
N PRO A 28 10.82 -3.42 -2.57
CA PRO A 28 10.15 -4.32 -3.51
C PRO A 28 9.49 -5.50 -2.79
N ILE A 29 8.22 -5.76 -3.11
CA ILE A 29 7.47 -6.88 -2.55
C ILE A 29 7.40 -7.96 -3.61
N GLN A 30 7.77 -9.17 -3.23
CA GLN A 30 7.66 -10.34 -4.08
C GLN A 30 6.50 -11.21 -3.59
N SER A 31 5.49 -11.38 -4.43
CA SER A 31 4.42 -12.36 -4.22
C SER A 31 5.02 -13.77 -4.26
N VAL A 32 4.55 -14.64 -3.38
CA VAL A 32 4.81 -16.09 -3.50
C VAL A 32 3.65 -16.81 -4.20
N GLY A 33 2.49 -16.16 -4.29
CA GLY A 33 1.29 -16.64 -4.94
C GLY A 33 1.07 -16.04 -6.33
N MET A 34 -0.21 -16.01 -6.73
CA MET A 34 -0.66 -15.50 -8.03
C MET A 34 -1.38 -14.15 -7.91
N GLU A 35 -1.69 -13.72 -6.70
CA GLU A 35 -2.51 -12.54 -6.43
C GLU A 35 -1.92 -11.74 -5.26
N LEU A 36 -1.83 -10.42 -5.46
CA LEU A 36 -1.63 -9.45 -4.40
C LEU A 36 -2.81 -8.48 -4.42
N ALA A 37 -3.35 -8.17 -3.25
CA ALA A 37 -4.35 -7.13 -3.11
C ALA A 37 -3.72 -5.86 -2.54
N VAL A 38 -3.96 -4.73 -3.21
CA VAL A 38 -3.54 -3.40 -2.77
C VAL A 38 -4.79 -2.63 -2.33
N THR A 39 -4.87 -2.29 -1.05
CA THR A 39 -5.99 -1.52 -0.49
C THR A 39 -5.49 -0.18 0.02
N ILE A 40 -6.11 0.91 -0.42
CA ILE A 40 -5.91 2.24 0.15
C ILE A 40 -7.03 2.55 1.14
N THR A 41 -6.67 3.09 2.30
CA THR A 41 -7.60 3.65 3.28
C THR A 41 -7.20 5.10 3.52
N SER A 42 -8.16 6.01 3.43
CA SER A 42 -7.95 7.44 3.67
C SER A 42 -9.04 8.00 4.57
N ASP A 43 -8.76 9.15 5.19
CA ASP A 43 -9.77 9.91 5.92
C ASP A 43 -10.32 11.09 5.08
N HIS A 44 -11.04 12.00 5.73
CA HIS A 44 -11.70 13.14 5.08
C HIS A 44 -10.90 14.44 5.14
N SER A 45 -9.68 14.42 5.70
CA SER A 45 -8.94 15.61 6.11
C SER A 45 -7.90 16.05 5.07
N ILE A 46 -6.68 15.53 5.04
CA ILE A 46 -5.61 15.98 4.14
C ILE A 46 -5.54 15.11 2.89
N GLN A 47 -5.77 15.71 1.71
CA GLN A 47 -5.62 15.01 0.44
C GLN A 47 -4.22 15.18 -0.14
N ASN A 48 -3.51 14.06 -0.31
CA ASN A 48 -2.21 14.00 -0.98
C ASN A 48 -2.32 13.33 -2.36
N ALA A 49 -1.24 13.34 -3.14
CA ALA A 49 -1.20 12.80 -4.51
C ALA A 49 -1.48 11.28 -4.63
N GLY A 50 -1.60 10.55 -3.52
CA GLY A 50 -1.86 9.11 -3.51
C GLY A 50 -0.60 8.26 -3.61
N PHE A 51 -0.66 7.18 -4.41
CA PHE A 51 0.42 6.24 -4.64
C PHE A 51 0.55 5.86 -6.13
N LEU A 52 1.73 5.39 -6.51
CA LEU A 52 2.01 4.76 -7.80
C LEU A 52 2.63 3.39 -7.53
N ALA A 53 2.10 2.36 -8.16
CA ALA A 53 2.64 1.01 -8.07
C ALA A 53 2.93 0.47 -9.48
N ASN A 54 4.13 -0.11 -9.64
CA ASN A 54 4.50 -0.87 -10.82
C ASN A 54 4.63 -2.33 -10.43
N TYR A 55 4.10 -3.23 -11.24
CA TYR A 55 4.25 -4.67 -11.05
C TYR A 55 4.85 -5.29 -12.30
N SER A 56 5.58 -6.38 -12.08
CA SER A 56 6.12 -7.25 -13.13
C SER A 56 5.99 -8.69 -12.68
N ARG A 57 5.89 -9.61 -13.64
CA ARG A 57 5.84 -11.04 -13.39
C ARG A 57 7.24 -11.66 -13.48
#